data_AF-A0A843W4J8-F1
#
_entry.id   AF-A0A843W4J8-F1
#
_cell.length_a   1.000
_cell.length_b   1.000
_cell.length_c   1.000
_cell.angle_alpha   90.00
_cell.angle_beta   90.00
_cell.angle_gamma   90.00
#
_symmetry.space_group_name_H-M   'P 1'
#
loop_
_entity.id
_entity.type
_entity.pdbx_description
1 polymer ?
#
loop_
_entity_poly.entity_id
_entity_poly.type
_entity_poly.pdbx_seq_one_letter_code
_entity_poly.pdbx_strand_id
1 'polypeptide(L)' 'MKVNRAANPEANMHTSGSVSFATHQSRLKNELKRPPTFQEVFDKTHKKKGTDQYISDRAREVAESYSQQMTEK' A
#
# COMPACT_ATOMS: atom_id res chain seq x y z
N MET A 1 3.54 -4.15 29.66
CA MET A 1 2.38 -4.35 28.78
C MET A 1 2.88 -4.54 27.35
N LYS A 2 2.48 -5.60 26.64
CA LYS A 2 2.75 -5.71 25.19
C LYS A 2 1.75 -4.81 24.47
N VAL A 3 2.22 -3.72 23.88
CA VAL A 3 1.41 -2.91 22.97
C VAL A 3 1.26 -3.66 21.65
N ASN A 4 0.05 -3.73 21.12
CA ASN A 4 -0.18 -4.32 19.80
C ASN A 4 0.58 -3.51 18.77
N ARG A 5 1.46 -4.14 17.98
CA ARG A 5 2.22 -3.44 16.91
C ARG A 5 1.28 -2.74 15.92
N ALA A 6 0.10 -3.30 15.71
CA ALA A 6 -0.97 -2.73 14.90
C ALA A 6 -1.56 -1.42 15.46
N ALA A 7 -1.37 -1.15 16.76
CA ALA A 7 -1.80 0.09 17.40
C ALA A 7 -0.72 1.19 17.32
N ASN A 8 0.46 0.90 16.78
CA ASN A 8 1.48 1.92 16.53
C ASN A 8 1.27 2.52 15.13
N PRO A 9 0.95 3.83 15.01
CA PRO A 9 0.74 4.50 13.72
C PRO A 9 2.00 4.58 12.85
N GLU A 10 3.19 4.42 13.43
CA GLU A 10 4.46 4.38 12.69
C GLU A 10 4.86 2.98 12.23
N ALA A 11 4.09 1.95 12.58
CA ALA A 11 4.40 0.60 12.14
C ALA A 11 4.19 0.45 10.63
N ASN A 12 5.17 -0.18 9.96
CA ASN A 12 5.00 -0.70 8.60
C ASN A 12 4.01 -1.87 8.62
N MET A 13 2.72 -1.54 8.54
CA MET A 13 1.63 -2.49 8.48
C MET A 13 1.24 -2.74 7.03
N HIS A 14 1.28 -4.01 6.65
CA HIS A 14 0.89 -4.50 5.33
C HIS A 14 -0.36 -5.36 5.49
N THR A 15 -1.45 -5.05 4.79
CA THR A 15 -2.71 -5.82 4.97
C THR A 15 -2.84 -7.02 4.06
N SER A 16 -2.01 -7.14 3.04
CA SER A 16 -2.21 -8.15 2.00
C SER A 16 -1.42 -9.44 2.21
N GLY A 17 -0.91 -9.65 3.44
CA GLY A 17 -0.14 -10.83 3.84
C GLY A 17 1.31 -10.83 3.35
N SER A 18 2.11 -11.77 3.84
CA SER A 18 3.55 -11.89 3.50
C SER A 18 3.78 -12.49 2.10
N VAL A 19 3.22 -11.88 1.07
CA VAL A 19 3.46 -12.25 -0.33
C VAL A 19 4.26 -11.17 -1.04
N SER A 20 4.95 -11.54 -2.12
CA SER A 20 5.81 -10.60 -2.83
C SER A 20 4.98 -9.53 -3.57
N PHE A 21 5.61 -8.39 -3.81
CA PHE A 21 5.03 -7.32 -4.63
C PHE A 21 4.65 -7.82 -6.04
N ALA A 22 5.48 -8.66 -6.66
CA ALA A 22 5.19 -9.26 -7.96
C ALA A 22 3.91 -10.11 -7.94
N THR A 23 3.64 -10.82 -6.85
CA THR A 23 2.39 -11.55 -6.66
C THR A 23 1.20 -10.59 -6.55
N HIS A 24 1.32 -9.48 -5.81
CA HIS A 24 0.27 -8.45 -5.77
C HIS A 24 0.01 -7.85 -7.15
N GLN A 25 1.06 -7.51 -7.89
CA GLN A 25 0.98 -6.95 -9.23
C GLN A 25 0.28 -7.93 -10.20
N SER A 26 0.61 -9.21 -10.13
CA SER A 26 0.00 -10.25 -10.98
C SER A 26 -1.49 -10.43 -10.69
N ARG A 27 -1.88 -10.43 -9.41
CA ARG A 27 -3.29 -10.50 -8.99
C ARG A 27 -4.05 -9.26 -9.46
N LEU A 28 -3.48 -8.07 -9.28
CA LEU A 28 -4.12 -6.82 -9.66
C LEU A 28 -4.21 -6.66 -11.18
N LYS A 29 -3.22 -7.15 -11.94
CA LYS A 29 -3.28 -7.23 -13.40
C LYS A 29 -4.46 -8.08 -13.88
N ASN A 30 -4.70 -9.22 -13.24
CA ASN A 30 -5.81 -10.10 -13.58
C ASN A 30 -7.18 -9.49 -13.24
N GLU A 31 -7.26 -8.70 -12.16
CA GLU A 31 -8.45 -7.96 -11.72
C GLU A 31 -8.76 -6.79 -12.67
N LEU A 32 -7.76 -5.97 -13.01
CA LEU A 32 -7.93 -4.79 -13.87
C LEU A 32 -7.94 -5.10 -15.37
N LYS A 33 -7.56 -6.32 -15.78
CA LYS A 33 -7.35 -6.73 -17.18
C LYS A 33 -6.32 -5.87 -17.93
N ARG A 34 -5.50 -5.12 -17.21
CA ARG A 34 -4.41 -4.28 -17.71
C ARG A 34 -3.23 -4.30 -16.74
N PRO A 35 -2.01 -3.92 -17.18
CA PRO A 35 -0.90 -3.71 -16.26
C PRO A 35 -1.25 -2.63 -15.22
N PRO A 36 -1.17 -2.94 -13.91
CA PRO A 36 -1.36 -1.95 -12.86
C PRO A 36 -0.11 -1.07 -12.73
N THR A 37 -0.30 0.16 -12.28
CA THR A 37 0.79 1.05 -11.87
C THR A 37 1.33 0.65 -10.50
N PHE A 38 2.54 1.09 -10.16
CA PHE A 38 3.12 0.86 -8.83
C PHE A 38 2.25 1.46 -7.72
N GLN A 39 1.67 2.65 -7.95
CA GLN A 39 0.79 3.31 -7.00
C GLN A 39 -0.50 2.52 -6.76
N GLU A 40 -1.11 1.94 -7.80
CA GLU A 40 -2.29 1.09 -7.64
C GLU A 40 -2.00 -0.18 -6.83
N VAL A 41 -0.83 -0.80 -7.01
CA VAL A 41 -0.42 -1.97 -6.22
C VAL A 41 -0.15 -1.55 -4.76
N PHE A 42 0.48 -0.39 -4.56
CA PHE A 42 0.75 0.17 -3.23
C PHE A 42 -0.56 0.47 -2.48
N ASP A 43 -1.50 1.16 -3.12
CA ASP A 43 -2.80 1.49 -2.55
C ASP A 43 -3.60 0.25 -2.19
N LYS A 44 -3.64 -0.77 -3.06
CA LYS A 44 -4.33 -2.03 -2.78
C LYS A 44 -3.79 -2.74 -1.53
N THR A 45 -2.50 -2.55 -1.23
CA THR A 45 -1.80 -3.24 -0.14
C THR A 45 -1.72 -2.44 1.16
N HIS A 46 -1.87 -1.12 1.08
CA HIS A 46 -1.68 -0.19 2.20
C HIS A 46 -2.92 0.66 2.54
N LYS A 47 -4.03 0.54 1.79
CA LYS A 47 -5.34 1.09 2.17
C LYS A 47 -6.21 0.08 2.91
N LYS A 48 -7.05 0.57 3.81
CA LYS A 48 -8.06 -0.24 4.50
C LYS A 48 -9.15 -0.65 3.50
N LYS A 49 -9.50 -1.94 3.49
CA LYS A 49 -10.53 -2.49 2.59
C LYS A 49 -11.85 -1.72 2.73
N GLY A 50 -12.39 -1.23 1.61
CA GLY A 50 -13.66 -0.50 1.57
C GLY A 50 -13.57 0.99 1.94
N THR A 51 -12.37 1.52 2.15
CA THR A 51 -12.14 2.95 2.38
C THR A 51 -10.96 3.44 1.54
N ASP A 52 -10.85 4.75 1.33
CA ASP A 52 -9.66 5.33 0.69
C ASP A 52 -8.55 5.70 1.69
N GLN A 53 -8.69 5.27 2.96
CA GLN A 53 -7.76 5.62 4.03
C GLN A 53 -6.60 4.62 4.11
N TYR A 54 -5.39 5.15 4.30
CA TYR A 54 -4.21 4.34 4.60
C TYR A 54 -4.31 3.69 5.99
N ILE A 55 -3.66 2.54 6.12
CA ILE A 55 -3.63 1.76 7.37
C ILE A 55 -2.70 2.42 8.40
N SER A 56 -1.69 3.15 7.95
CA SER A 56 -0.74 3.88 8.78
C SER A 56 -0.39 5.23 8.15
N ASP A 57 0.02 6.19 8.99
CA ASP A 57 0.51 7.49 8.53
C ASP A 57 1.76 7.33 7.68
N ARG A 58 2.61 6.35 8.01
CA ARG A 58 3.80 6.06 7.23
C ARG A 58 3.49 5.62 5.81
N ALA A 59 2.43 4.83 5.61
CA ALA A 59 2.01 4.42 4.27
C ALA A 59 1.54 5.61 3.43
N ARG A 60 0.82 6.56 4.05
CA ARG A 60 0.42 7.81 3.41
C ARG A 60 1.62 8.63 2.98
N GLU A 61 2.59 8.83 3.87
CA GLU A 61 3.80 9.60 3.59
C GLU A 61 4.63 8.99 2.44
N VAL A 62 4.71 7.65 2.37
CA VAL A 62 5.38 6.96 1.26
C VAL A 62 4.63 7.16 -0.06
N ALA A 63 3.29 7.12 -0.06
CA ALA A 63 2.49 7.38 -1.26
C ALA A 63 2.64 8.83 -1.74
N GLU A 64 2.63 9.79 -0.82
CA GLU A 64 2.81 11.22 -1.11
C GLU A 64 4.21 11.50 -1.67
N SER A 65 5.27 11.01 -1.02
CA SER A 65 6.65 11.19 -1.49
C SER A 65 6.91 10.52 -2.85
N TYR A 66 6.33 9.34 -3.09
CA TYR A 66 6.39 8.69 -4.41
C TYR A 66 5.70 9.53 -5.49
N SER A 67 4.53 10.09 -5.17
CA SER A 67 3.78 10.94 -6.11
C SER A 67 4.55 12.22 -6.44
N GLN A 68 5.18 12.86 -5.44
CA GLN A 68 6.01 14.05 -5.64
C GLN A 68 7.20 13.76 -6.57
N GLN A 69 7.93 12.68 -6.33
CA GLN A 69 9.07 12.27 -7.17
C GLN A 69 8.67 11.87 -8.60
N MET A 70 7.47 11.33 -8.78
CA MET A 70 6.94 10.98 -10.10
C MET A 70 6.43 12.21 -10.88
N THR A 71 6.07 13.29 -10.17
CA THR A 71 5.57 14.55 -10.77
C THR A 71 6.70 15.52 -11.13
N GLU A 72 7.86 15.41 -10.46
CA GLU A 72 9.04 16.25 -10.72
C GLU A 72 9.87 15.78 -11.94
N LYS A 73 9.22 15.30 -13.00
CA LYS A 73 9.85 14.90 -14.27
C LYS A 73 9.37 15.70 -15.47
#